data_AF-A0A0C3FN53-F1
#
_entry.id   AF-A0A0C3FN53-F1
#
_cell.length_a   1.000
_cell.length_b   1.000
_cell.length_c   1.000
_cell.angle_alpha   90.00
_cell.angle_beta   90.00
_cell.angle_gamma   90.00
#
_symmetry.space_group_name_H-M   'P 1'
#
loop_
_entity.id
_entity.type
_entity.pdbx_description
1 polymer ?
#
loop_
_entity_poly.entity_id
_entity_poly.type
_entity_poly.pdbx_seq_one_letter_code
_entity_poly.pdbx_strand_id
1 'polypeptide(L)'
;MAEHYISVIRAIQPHGPFVISCYSFGGIVALSIASKLANAGETVIRLILFDTYFVSGVQELESSYSFEWAQCVIDAAIAHFPPMSQDQEQELGVEIWKNTRLMSHHDPEFYDGPTTLVTPEDHS
;
A
#
# COMPACT_ATOMS: atom_id res chain seq x y z
N MET A 1 -10.78 0.54 -0.06
CA MET A 1 -9.89 0.25 -1.21
C MET A 1 -9.86 -1.23 -1.54
N ALA A 2 -9.46 -2.12 -0.63
CA ALA A 2 -9.34 -3.56 -0.89
C ALA A 2 -10.61 -4.19 -1.47
N GLU A 3 -11.79 -3.95 -0.88
CA GLU A 3 -13.07 -4.51 -1.39
C GLU A 3 -13.39 -4.06 -2.82
N HIS A 4 -13.12 -2.80 -3.13
CA HIS A 4 -13.29 -2.28 -4.48
C HIS A 4 -12.37 -3.02 -5.46
N TYR A 5 -11.09 -3.18 -5.13
CA TYR A 5 -10.15 -3.91 -5.99
C TYR A 5 -10.48 -5.40 -6.09
N ILE A 6 -10.97 -6.04 -5.01
CA ILE A 6 -11.48 -7.42 -5.08
C ILE A 6 -12.63 -7.50 -6.09
N SER A 7 -13.55 -6.54 -6.10
CA SER A 7 -14.66 -6.53 -7.06
C SER A 7 -14.17 -6.45 -8.51
N VAL A 8 -13.15 -5.63 -8.76
CA VAL A 8 -12.51 -5.48 -10.08
C VAL A 8 -11.75 -6.77 -10.47
N ILE A 9 -10.96 -7.32 -9.55
CA ILE A 9 -10.24 -8.59 -9.75
C ILE A 9 -11.22 -9.69 -10.12
N ARG A 10 -12.32 -9.84 -9.38
CA ARG A 10 -13.30 -10.91 -9.61
C ARG A 10 -14.15 -10.71 -10.86
N ALA A 11 -14.28 -9.48 -11.35
CA ALA A 11 -14.89 -9.23 -12.65
C ALA A 11 -14.04 -9.79 -13.81
N ILE A 12 -12.72 -9.90 -13.64
CA ILE A 12 -11.78 -10.43 -14.63
C ILE A 12 -11.52 -11.92 -14.39
N GLN A 13 -11.22 -12.29 -13.14
CA GLN A 13 -10.93 -13.64 -12.69
C GLN A 13 -11.76 -13.94 -11.43
N PRO A 14 -12.94 -14.56 -11.57
CA PRO A 14 -13.89 -14.75 -10.45
C PRO A 14 -13.37 -15.61 -9.30
N HIS A 15 -12.47 -16.56 -9.61
CA HIS A 15 -11.92 -17.56 -8.69
C HIS A 15 -10.41 -17.68 -8.83
N GLY A 16 -9.76 -18.11 -7.75
CA GLY A 16 -8.34 -18.36 -7.72
C GLY A 16 -7.89 -19.51 -8.64
N PRO A 17 -6.58 -19.79 -8.66
CA PRO A 17 -5.59 -19.17 -7.78
C PRO A 17 -5.20 -17.74 -8.19
N PHE A 18 -4.98 -16.89 -7.19
CA PHE A 18 -4.52 -15.52 -7.38
C PHE A 18 -3.01 -15.39 -7.10
N VAL A 19 -2.34 -14.58 -7.90
CA VAL A 19 -1.02 -14.02 -7.58
C VAL A 19 -1.20 -12.51 -7.46
N ILE A 20 -0.83 -11.97 -6.32
CA ILE A 20 -1.07 -10.56 -6.00
C ILE A 20 0.29 -9.91 -5.74
N SER A 21 0.51 -8.74 -6.32
CA SER A 21 1.72 -7.97 -6.07
C SER A 21 1.46 -6.49 -6.07
N CYS A 22 2.11 -5.76 -5.17
CA CYS A 22 2.09 -4.31 -5.17
C CYS A 22 3.37 -3.72 -4.59
N TYR A 23 3.58 -2.44 -4.91
CA TYR A 23 4.69 -1.63 -4.43
C TYR A 23 4.24 -0.71 -3.29
N SER A 24 5.12 -0.54 -2.29
CA SER A 24 5.02 0.47 -1.23
C SER A 24 3.65 0.43 -0.53
N PHE A 25 2.93 1.56 -0.43
CA PHE A 25 1.57 1.64 0.12
C PHE A 25 0.62 0.58 -0.46
N GLY A 26 0.73 0.30 -1.76
CA GLY A 26 -0.09 -0.71 -2.42
C GLY A 26 0.10 -2.10 -1.81
N GLY A 27 1.25 -2.38 -1.18
CA GLY A 27 1.49 -3.63 -0.48
C GLY A 27 0.58 -3.85 0.73
N ILE A 28 0.23 -2.79 1.47
CA ILE A 28 -0.74 -2.86 2.58
C ILE A 28 -2.14 -3.19 2.04
N VAL A 29 -2.49 -2.57 0.91
CA VAL A 29 -3.74 -2.85 0.21
C VAL A 29 -3.75 -4.29 -0.31
N ALA A 30 -2.64 -4.76 -0.90
CA ALA A 30 -2.48 -6.11 -1.42
C ALA A 30 -2.58 -7.17 -0.31
N LEU A 31 -1.99 -6.91 0.85
CA LEU A 31 -2.13 -7.78 2.03
C LEU A 31 -3.60 -7.87 2.47
N SER A 32 -4.30 -6.73 2.52
CA SER A 32 -5.73 -6.70 2.85
C SER A 32 -6.59 -7.45 1.81
N ILE A 33 -6.23 -7.38 0.52
CA ILE A 33 -6.88 -8.15 -0.54
C ILE A 33 -6.61 -9.65 -0.35
N ALA A 34 -5.35 -10.04 -0.13
CA ALA A 34 -4.94 -11.43 0.03
C ALA A 34 -5.62 -12.08 1.26
N SER A 35 -5.65 -11.39 2.40
CA SER A 35 -6.37 -11.83 3.61
C SER A 35 -7.84 -12.07 3.31
N LYS A 36 -8.54 -11.08 2.74
CA LYS A 36 -9.98 -11.18 2.48
C LYS A 36 -10.32 -12.27 1.47
N LEU A 37 -9.50 -12.47 0.43
CA LEU A 37 -9.68 -13.56 -0.52
C LEU A 37 -9.47 -14.93 0.15
N ALA A 38 -8.39 -15.08 0.93
CA ALA A 38 -8.13 -16.32 1.66
C ALA A 38 -9.23 -16.66 2.68
N ASN A 39 -9.70 -15.67 3.43
CA ASN A 39 -10.83 -15.80 4.37
C ASN A 39 -12.15 -16.16 3.66
N ALA A 40 -12.29 -15.80 2.38
CA ALA A 40 -13.42 -16.19 1.54
C ALA A 40 -13.26 -17.59 0.91
N GLY A 41 -12.19 -18.32 1.25
CA GLY A 41 -11.90 -19.66 0.73
C GLY A 41 -11.22 -19.68 -0.64
N GLU A 42 -10.83 -18.52 -1.18
CA GLU A 42 -10.09 -18.44 -2.43
C GLU A 42 -8.61 -18.74 -2.21
N THR A 43 -7.96 -19.35 -3.21
CA THR A 43 -6.53 -19.63 -3.13
C THR A 43 -5.72 -18.42 -3.60
N VAL A 44 -4.82 -17.92 -2.75
CA VAL A 44 -3.78 -16.97 -3.14
C VAL A 44 -2.44 -17.72 -3.13
N ILE A 45 -1.90 -18.03 -4.31
CA ILE A 45 -0.66 -18.82 -4.46
C ILE A 45 0.55 -18.03 -3.98
N ARG A 46 0.56 -16.71 -4.21
CA ARG A 46 1.66 -15.86 -3.81
C ARG A 46 1.22 -14.41 -3.63
N LEU A 47 1.68 -13.81 -2.55
CA LEU A 47 1.69 -12.37 -2.31
C LEU A 47 3.14 -11.87 -2.47
N ILE A 48 3.36 -10.87 -3.33
CA ILE A 48 4.69 -10.26 -3.54
C ILE A 48 4.61 -8.78 -3.18
N LEU A 49 5.39 -8.38 -2.19
CA LEU A 49 5.43 -7.03 -1.66
C LEU A 49 6.76 -6.39 -2.07
N PHE A 50 6.71 -5.31 -2.83
CA PHE A 50 7.90 -4.56 -3.21
C PHE A 50 8.04 -3.34 -2.31
N ASP A 51 9.08 -3.34 -1.49
CA ASP A 51 9.47 -2.25 -0.59
C ASP A 51 8.31 -1.71 0.27
N THR A 52 7.50 -2.64 0.75
CA THR A 52 6.35 -2.34 1.60
C THR A 52 6.81 -2.29 3.05
N TYR A 53 6.60 -1.15 3.70
CA TYR A 53 6.88 -0.98 5.13
C TYR A 53 5.58 -0.96 5.93
N PHE A 54 5.61 -1.61 7.10
CA PHE A 54 4.51 -1.61 8.06
C PHE A 54 4.89 -0.73 9.23
N VAL A 55 4.13 0.33 9.44
CA VAL A 55 4.27 1.15 10.64
C VAL A 55 3.27 0.60 11.67
N SER A 56 3.67 -0.39 12.46
CA SER A 56 2.83 -0.89 13.55
C SER A 56 3.05 -0.04 14.81
N GLY A 57 1.99 0.30 15.55
CA GLY A 57 2.10 1.03 16.83
C GLY A 57 2.11 2.55 16.72
N VAL A 58 1.72 3.12 15.57
CA VAL A 58 1.72 4.57 15.31
C VAL A 58 0.65 5.37 16.06
N GLN A 59 -0.21 4.72 16.85
CA GLN A 59 -1.21 5.41 17.66
C GLN A 59 -0.60 6.43 18.63
N GLU A 60 0.66 6.25 19.04
CA GLU A 60 1.40 7.19 19.90
C GLU A 60 2.19 8.27 19.12
N LEU A 61 2.30 8.15 17.80
CA LEU A 61 3.03 9.06 16.91
C LEU A 61 2.12 10.10 16.21
N GLU A 62 0.80 10.10 16.46
CA GLU A 62 -0.16 11.12 16.01
C GLU A 62 0.32 12.56 16.29
N SER A 63 1.09 12.75 17.37
CA SER A 63 1.68 14.04 17.75
C SER A 63 2.96 14.40 16.98
N SER A 64 3.57 13.44 16.27
CA SER A 64 4.88 13.56 15.61
C SER A 64 4.82 13.42 14.08
N TYR A 65 3.73 12.93 13.50
CA TYR A 65 3.43 13.08 12.08
C TYR A 65 2.92 14.50 11.82
N SER A 66 3.80 15.48 11.99
CA SER A 66 3.48 16.86 11.65
C SER A 66 3.17 16.96 10.15
N PHE A 67 2.43 18.01 9.77
CA PHE A 67 2.28 18.38 8.36
C PHE A 67 3.63 18.41 7.63
N GLU A 68 4.71 18.77 8.32
CA GLU A 68 6.06 18.83 7.77
C GLU A 68 6.61 17.44 7.40
N TRP A 69 6.40 16.40 8.22
CA TRP A 69 6.81 15.04 7.85
C TRP A 69 6.06 14.55 6.61
N ALA A 70 4.74 14.77 6.57
CA ALA A 70 3.93 14.39 5.41
C ALA A 70 4.39 15.15 4.15
N GLN A 71 4.73 16.43 4.29
CA GLN A 71 5.29 17.23 3.21
C GLN A 71 6.66 16.69 2.76
N CYS A 72 7.55 16.29 3.68
CA CYS A 72 8.82 15.66 3.33
C CYS A 72 8.64 14.38 2.50
N VAL A 73 7.66 13.54 2.83
CA VAL A 73 7.37 12.33 2.04
C VAL A 73 6.84 12.68 0.66
N ILE A 74 5.96 13.69 0.56
CA ILE A 74 5.44 14.19 -0.71
C ILE A 74 6.59 14.74 -1.58
N ASP A 75 7.44 15.59 -1.02
CA ASP A 75 8.57 16.20 -1.74
C ASP A 75 9.57 15.14 -2.21
N ALA A 76 9.91 14.18 -1.34
CA ALA A 76 10.79 13.07 -1.68
C ALA A 76 10.20 12.20 -2.81
N ALA A 77 8.91 11.89 -2.74
CA ALA A 77 8.23 11.13 -3.79
C ALA A 77 8.19 11.91 -5.12
N ILE A 78 7.84 13.19 -5.09
CA ILE A 78 7.77 14.06 -6.28
C ILE A 78 9.14 14.16 -6.97
N ALA A 79 10.24 14.22 -6.19
CA ALA A 79 11.60 14.31 -6.73
C ALA A 79 12.01 13.11 -7.63
N HIS A 80 11.31 11.97 -7.54
CA HIS A 80 11.55 10.81 -8.40
C HIS A 80 10.80 10.88 -9.75
N PHE A 81 9.89 11.84 -9.94
CA PHE A 81 9.14 12.02 -11.18
C PHE A 81 9.80 13.05 -12.10
N PRO A 82 9.60 12.95 -13.42
CA PRO A 82 9.96 14.02 -14.35
C PRO A 82 9.26 15.35 -13.97
N PRO A 83 9.77 16.51 -14.42
CA PRO A 83 9.14 17.80 -14.15
C PRO A 83 7.65 17.81 -14.54
N MET A 84 6.81 18.33 -13.64
CA MET A 84 5.35 18.37 -13.77
C MET A 84 4.84 19.82 -13.71
N SER A 85 3.59 20.06 -14.10
CA SER A 85 2.94 21.33 -13.81
C SER A 85 2.61 21.45 -12.33
N GLN A 86 2.42 22.68 -11.82
CA GLN A 86 2.01 22.89 -10.43
C GLN A 86 0.70 22.17 -10.08
N ASP A 87 -0.27 22.16 -11.00
CA ASP A 87 -1.54 21.45 -10.79
C ASP A 87 -1.32 19.93 -10.64
N GLN A 88 -0.43 19.34 -11.44
CA GLN A 88 -0.08 17.91 -11.36
C GLN A 88 0.64 17.57 -10.06
N GLU A 89 1.58 18.41 -9.63
CA GLU A 89 2.26 18.23 -8.34
C GLU A 89 1.27 18.30 -7.18
N GLN A 90 0.32 19.24 -7.24
CA GLN A 90 -0.71 19.39 -6.22
C GLN A 90 -1.66 18.18 -6.17
N GLU A 91 -2.13 17.70 -7.33
CA GLU A 91 -2.98 16.51 -7.42
C GLU A 91 -2.26 15.27 -6.89
N LEU A 92 -1.00 15.06 -7.28
CA LEU A 92 -0.19 13.95 -6.81
C LEU A 92 0.06 14.03 -5.31
N GLY A 93 0.38 15.22 -4.79
CA GLY A 93 0.58 15.45 -3.36
C GLY A 93 -0.67 15.12 -2.53
N VAL A 94 -1.87 15.47 -3.03
CA VAL A 94 -3.13 15.10 -2.37
C VAL A 94 -3.32 13.59 -2.30
N GLU A 95 -3.01 12.85 -3.37
CA GLU A 95 -3.14 11.39 -3.37
C GLU A 95 -2.09 10.71 -2.48
N ILE A 96 -0.84 11.19 -2.48
CA ILE A 96 0.20 10.71 -1.56
C ILE A 96 -0.22 10.93 -0.11
N TRP A 97 -0.77 12.10 0.21
CA TRP A 97 -1.24 12.41 1.57
C TRP A 97 -2.39 11.48 2.01
N LYS A 98 -3.39 11.27 1.14
CA LYS A 98 -4.51 10.36 1.43
C LYS A 98 -4.01 8.94 1.72
N ASN A 99 -3.10 8.42 0.89
CA ASN A 99 -2.54 7.08 1.06
C ASN A 99 -1.70 6.95 2.33
N THR A 100 -0.86 7.94 2.61
CA THR A 100 0.00 7.96 3.80
C THR A 100 -0.84 7.98 5.09
N ARG A 101 -1.94 8.73 5.10
CA ARG A 101 -2.89 8.74 6.22
C ARG A 101 -3.64 7.42 6.35
N LEU A 102 -4.04 6.79 5.25
CA LEU A 102 -4.67 5.47 5.30
C LEU A 102 -3.72 4.43 5.90
N MET A 103 -2.43 4.49 5.56
CA MET A 103 -1.41 3.60 6.11
C MET A 103 -1.23 3.76 7.64
N SER A 104 -1.28 4.98 8.17
CA SER A 104 -1.09 5.21 9.61
C SER A 104 -2.26 4.75 10.48
N HIS A 105 -3.47 4.62 9.92
CA HIS A 105 -4.67 4.24 10.65
C HIS A 105 -5.24 2.86 10.28
N HIS A 106 -4.62 2.16 9.34
CA HIS A 106 -5.12 0.85 8.88
C HIS A 106 -4.19 -0.27 9.33
N ASP A 107 -4.73 -1.15 10.18
CA ASP A 107 -4.07 -2.39 10.54
C ASP A 107 -4.63 -3.52 9.64
N PRO A 108 -3.86 -4.03 8.67
CA PRO A 108 -4.34 -5.07 7.79
C PRO A 108 -4.59 -6.37 8.56
N GLU A 109 -5.67 -7.06 8.21
CA GLU A 109 -5.96 -8.40 8.73
C GLU A 109 -4.76 -9.34 8.51
N PHE A 110 -4.52 -10.22 9.48
CA PHE A 110 -3.46 -11.22 9.41
C PHE A 110 -3.65 -12.15 8.21
N TYR A 111 -2.56 -12.41 7.49
CA TYR A 111 -2.50 -13.31 6.35
C TYR A 111 -1.31 -14.26 6.51
N ASP A 112 -1.56 -15.56 6.54
CA ASP A 112 -0.57 -16.62 6.76
C ASP A 112 -0.12 -17.31 5.46
N GLY A 113 -0.61 -16.85 4.31
CA GLY A 113 -0.28 -17.45 3.02
C GLY A 113 1.13 -17.09 2.50
N PRO A 114 1.58 -17.76 1.42
CA PRO A 114 2.94 -17.60 0.90
C PRO A 114 3.23 -16.15 0.48
N THR A 115 4.14 -15.50 1.21
CA THR A 115 4.46 -14.08 1.03
C THR A 115 5.95 -13.90 0.74
N THR A 116 6.27 -13.02 -0.20
CA THR A 116 7.64 -12.61 -0.54
C THR A 116 7.74 -11.11 -0.37
N LEU A 117 8.61 -10.65 0.53
CA LEU A 117 8.96 -9.24 0.65
C LEU A 117 10.28 -9.00 -0.08
N VAL A 118 10.25 -8.06 -1.02
CA VAL A 118 11.40 -7.63 -1.82
C VAL A 118 11.77 -6.23 -1.33
N THR A 119 12.94 -6.07 -0.72
CA THR A 119 13.46 -4.77 -0.27
C THR A 119 14.70 -4.40 -1.06
N PRO A 120 15.00 -3.11 -1.25
CA PRO A 120 16.32 -2.66 -1.70
C PRO A 120 17.42 -3.16 -0.75
N GLU A 121 18.63 -3.38 -1.28
CA GLU A 121 19.80 -3.72 -0.44
C GLU A 121 20.22 -2.54 0.45
N ASP A 122 20.02 -1.30 -0.03
CA ASP A 122 20.35 -0.06 0.67
C ASP A 122 19.07 0.62 1.17
N HIS A 123 18.86 0.60 2.49
CA HIS A 123 17.87 1.44 3.17
C HIS A 123 18.48 2.81 3.47
N SER A 124 18.71 3.63 2.44
CA SER A 124 19.19 5.02 2.60
C SER A 124 18.03 6.01 2.72
#